data_AF-A0A9X2VRD5-F1
#
_entry.id   AF-A0A9X2VRD5-F1
#
_cell.length_a   1.000
_cell.length_b   1.000
_cell.length_c   1.000
_cell.angle_alpha   90.00
_cell.angle_beta   90.00
_cell.angle_gamma   90.00
#
_symmetry.space_group_name_H-M   'P 1'
#
loop_
_entity.id
_entity.type
_entity.pdbx_description
1 polymer ?
#
loop_
_entity_poly.entity_id
_entity_poly.type
_entity_poly.pdbx_seq_one_letter_code
_entity_poly.pdbx_strand_id
1 'polypeptide(L)'
;MSETGLPLPPRRPLPSDARERMRRRITSAEPPVRERPNRRGPLVAAAAVVLLVAGGAVGAQLTRDSTPAVAPPPPAATSPDWMNVQLGYGKTTDADLATCGLAGIKSTHTFSMRGRRIVVGDADDAGRRRFCEITYTRVSVSLPDSSPIPVGDGAVSILWRSPSGVVVGQAPRGADAMSVDPESEPDTLDDVPRVEKLIPSDLFLLRSVAPVENVEFHVQEPPSYVTARVVKSELPGPEWSTTRDAYPSGSTAGDLPANQAARCLDLWQTDGPPYAGNVPKSFDDPADWRPTVRVGQDSAEGLLVLREEGGDTAYCTLRNGVATDLRWAVQQADVEKMFRVLGGLESPGTGVTILAGTTTSHVGELVFTSPGQAPVRAEVADGTFAVRLTGPPTTTPKHPRDFTVDVNDPDGMILYRGPAG
;
A
#
# COMPACT_ATOMS: atom_id res chain seq x y z
N MET A 1 36.03 9.65 -31.26
CA MET A 1 35.09 10.79 -31.12
C MET A 1 35.31 11.33 -29.72
N SER A 2 35.92 12.50 -29.60
CA SER A 2 36.30 13.09 -28.31
C SER A 2 35.11 13.85 -27.74
N GLU A 3 34.65 13.47 -26.54
CA GLU A 3 33.65 14.22 -25.78
C GLU A 3 34.16 15.61 -25.46
N THR A 4 33.57 16.61 -26.09
CA THR A 4 33.76 18.02 -25.76
C THR A 4 32.98 18.31 -24.47
N GLY A 5 33.66 18.14 -23.33
CA GLY A 5 33.16 18.54 -22.02
C GLY A 5 32.86 20.04 -22.00
N LEU A 6 31.57 20.39 -21.82
CA LEU A 6 31.11 21.77 -21.64
C LEU A 6 31.80 22.36 -20.40
N PRO A 7 32.55 23.47 -20.53
CA PRO A 7 33.22 24.10 -19.40
C PRO A 7 32.17 24.68 -18.45
N LEU A 8 32.05 24.08 -17.26
CA LEU A 8 31.21 24.62 -16.21
C LEU A 8 31.73 26.00 -15.79
N PRO A 9 30.84 26.98 -15.55
CA PRO A 9 31.24 28.29 -15.12
C PRO A 9 32.01 28.20 -13.78
N PRO A 10 33.02 29.07 -13.58
CA PRO A 10 33.87 29.05 -12.40
C PRO A 10 33.01 29.21 -11.14
N ARG A 11 33.17 28.29 -10.20
CA ARG A 11 32.43 28.28 -8.93
C ARG A 11 32.71 29.58 -8.18
N ARG A 12 31.68 30.43 -8.02
CA ARG A 12 31.79 31.62 -7.17
C ARG A 12 31.85 31.18 -5.70
N PRO A 13 32.78 31.72 -4.89
CA PRO A 13 32.80 31.46 -3.47
C PRO A 13 31.53 32.03 -2.82
N LEU A 14 30.90 31.23 -1.96
CA LEU A 14 29.75 31.66 -1.18
C LEU A 14 30.16 32.81 -0.24
N PRO A 15 29.35 33.89 -0.17
CA PRO A 15 29.49 34.94 0.83
C PRO A 15 29.64 34.37 2.25
N SER A 16 30.46 35.02 3.07
CA SER A 16 30.80 34.53 4.41
C SER A 16 29.57 34.41 5.33
N ASP A 17 28.58 35.28 5.16
CA ASP A 17 27.30 35.24 5.89
C ASP A 17 26.47 33.98 5.56
N ALA A 18 26.43 33.58 4.28
CA ALA A 18 25.74 32.38 3.84
C ALA A 18 26.39 31.10 4.37
N ARG A 19 27.74 31.07 4.39
CA ARG A 19 28.50 29.99 5.03
C ARG A 19 28.22 29.89 6.52
N GLU A 20 28.18 31.02 7.23
CA GLU A 20 27.95 31.03 8.68
C GLU A 20 26.51 30.63 9.05
N ARG A 21 25.50 31.04 8.26
CA ARG A 21 24.11 30.59 8.44
C ARG A 21 23.95 29.08 8.20
N MET A 22 24.60 28.53 7.17
CA MET A 22 24.59 27.09 6.93
C MET A 22 25.32 26.33 8.04
N ARG A 23 26.46 26.86 8.50
CA ARG A 23 27.21 26.25 9.61
C ARG A 23 26.37 26.18 10.87
N ARG A 24 25.70 27.27 11.26
CA ARG A 24 24.79 27.28 12.42
C ARG A 24 23.65 26.27 12.28
N ARG A 25 23.03 26.14 11.09
CA ARG A 25 21.96 25.14 10.89
C ARG A 25 22.44 23.69 11.01
N ILE A 26 23.70 23.41 10.68
CA ILE A 26 24.26 22.06 10.72
C ILE A 26 24.84 21.74 12.11
N THR A 27 25.45 22.72 12.80
CA THR A 27 26.06 22.50 14.11
C THR A 27 25.11 22.70 15.29
N SER A 28 24.02 23.45 15.12
CA SER A 28 23.00 23.60 16.15
C SER A 28 22.08 22.38 16.13
N ALA A 29 22.50 21.30 16.77
CA ALA A 29 21.66 20.16 17.15
C ALA A 29 20.74 20.50 18.35
N GLU A 30 20.19 21.71 18.37
CA GLU A 30 19.23 22.14 19.40
C GLU A 30 17.82 22.13 18.80
N PRO A 31 16.88 21.35 19.36
CA PRO A 31 15.49 21.40 18.94
C PRO A 31 14.94 22.81 19.17
N PRO A 32 14.04 23.31 18.30
CA PRO A 32 13.50 24.65 18.42
C PRO A 32 12.81 24.81 19.79
N VAL A 33 13.39 25.64 20.66
CA VAL A 33 12.78 26.06 21.92
C VAL A 33 11.56 26.90 21.55
N ARG A 34 10.37 26.30 21.63
CA ARG A 34 9.10 27.02 21.58
C ARG A 34 9.06 27.97 22.77
N GLU A 35 9.25 29.26 22.51
CA GLU A 35 8.95 30.32 23.45
C GLU A 35 7.46 30.25 23.83
N ARG A 36 7.18 29.74 25.03
CA ARG A 36 5.85 29.82 25.64
C ARG A 36 5.63 31.25 26.14
N PRO A 37 4.58 31.96 25.71
CA PRO A 37 4.25 33.24 26.31
C PRO A 37 3.72 33.00 27.75
N ASN A 38 4.44 33.58 28.71
CA ASN A 38 4.07 33.68 30.11
C ASN A 38 2.70 34.35 30.27
N ARG A 39 1.70 33.60 30.76
CA ARG A 39 0.55 34.17 31.49
C ARG A 39 0.51 33.58 32.89
N ARG A 40 0.87 34.43 33.85
CA ARG A 40 0.64 34.22 35.29
C ARG A 40 -0.79 34.65 35.63
N GLY A 41 -1.49 33.82 36.38
CA GLY A 41 -2.75 34.15 37.05
C GLY A 41 -3.19 32.97 37.93
N PRO A 42 -3.27 33.12 39.27
CA PRO A 42 -3.54 32.02 40.18
C PRO A 42 -5.02 31.98 40.59
N LEU A 43 -5.68 30.82 40.48
CA LEU A 43 -6.88 30.56 41.27
C LEU A 43 -6.91 29.10 41.75
N VAL A 44 -6.99 29.01 43.06
CA VAL A 44 -7.16 27.85 43.93
C VAL A 44 -8.60 27.35 43.83
N ALA A 45 -8.79 26.03 43.66
CA ALA A 45 -9.92 25.31 44.25
C ALA A 45 -9.63 23.80 44.24
N ALA A 46 -9.45 23.26 45.44
CA ALA A 46 -9.39 21.84 45.72
C ALA A 46 -10.81 21.26 45.78
N ALA A 47 -11.01 20.07 45.22
CA ALA A 47 -12.07 19.15 45.64
C ALA A 47 -11.59 17.72 45.39
N ALA A 48 -11.18 17.06 46.46
CA ALA A 48 -10.92 15.64 46.51
C ALA A 48 -12.24 14.89 46.70
N VAL A 49 -12.50 13.88 45.85
CA VAL A 49 -13.40 12.78 46.19
C VAL A 49 -12.71 11.49 45.80
N VAL A 50 -12.32 10.75 46.84
CA VAL A 50 -11.83 9.37 46.80
C VAL A 50 -13.04 8.46 46.74
N LEU A 51 -13.08 7.51 45.79
CA LEU A 51 -13.77 6.23 45.96
C LEU A 51 -13.06 5.14 45.12
N LEU A 52 -12.45 4.21 45.85
CA LEU A 52 -11.80 2.97 45.43
C LEU A 52 -12.83 1.86 45.20
N VAL A 53 -12.80 1.18 44.06
CA VAL A 53 -13.11 -0.27 43.88
C VAL A 53 -12.36 -0.75 42.62
N ALA A 54 -11.12 -1.26 42.75
CA ALA A 54 -10.74 -2.68 42.76
C ALA A 54 -10.97 -3.45 41.44
N GLY A 55 -9.89 -3.82 40.74
CA GLY A 55 -9.95 -4.68 39.55
C GLY A 55 -8.62 -4.94 38.82
N GLY A 56 -7.68 -5.63 39.47
CA GLY A 56 -6.68 -6.55 38.87
C GLY A 56 -5.78 -6.08 37.71
N ALA A 57 -4.57 -5.59 38.03
CA ALA A 57 -3.45 -5.53 37.09
C ALA A 57 -2.51 -6.73 37.29
N VAL A 58 -2.31 -7.52 36.24
CA VAL A 58 -1.28 -8.57 36.15
C VAL A 58 0.07 -7.87 35.92
N GLY A 59 0.94 -7.90 36.91
CA GLY A 59 2.33 -7.46 36.78
C GLY A 59 3.22 -8.59 36.28
N ALA A 60 3.65 -8.52 35.02
CA ALA A 60 4.79 -9.29 34.53
C ALA A 60 6.08 -8.52 34.86
N GLN A 61 6.85 -9.01 35.83
CA GLN A 61 8.22 -8.57 36.08
C GLN A 61 9.13 -9.15 34.99
N LEU A 62 9.67 -8.30 34.12
CA LEU A 62 10.81 -8.64 33.26
C LEU A 62 12.08 -8.10 33.91
N THR A 63 12.84 -9.00 34.51
CA THR A 63 14.22 -8.77 34.92
C THR A 63 15.07 -8.50 33.68
N ARG A 64 15.61 -7.27 33.57
CA ARG A 64 16.63 -6.92 32.56
C ARG A 64 17.98 -7.45 33.02
N ASP A 65 18.44 -8.52 32.40
CA ASP A 65 19.85 -8.90 32.41
C ASP A 65 20.67 -7.84 31.68
N SER A 66 21.70 -7.34 32.37
CA SER A 66 22.61 -6.31 31.87
C SER A 66 23.81 -7.00 31.21
N THR A 67 23.62 -7.46 29.98
CA THR A 67 24.73 -7.90 29.11
C THR A 67 25.22 -6.71 28.30
N PRO A 68 26.54 -6.42 28.23
CA PRO A 68 27.06 -5.31 27.44
C PRO A 68 26.71 -5.49 25.96
N ALA A 69 26.06 -4.47 25.38
CA ALA A 69 25.61 -4.45 24.00
C ALA A 69 26.82 -4.51 23.04
N VAL A 70 26.85 -5.55 22.20
CA VAL A 70 27.71 -5.60 21.02
C VAL A 70 27.22 -4.51 20.06
N ALA A 71 28.10 -3.57 19.70
CA ALA A 71 27.76 -2.52 18.74
C ALA A 71 27.37 -3.16 17.39
N PRO A 72 26.20 -2.83 16.81
CA PRO A 72 25.84 -3.34 15.50
C PRO A 72 26.86 -2.86 14.46
N PRO A 73 27.18 -3.68 13.44
CA PRO A 73 28.05 -3.26 12.36
C PRO A 73 27.47 -2.00 11.68
N PRO A 74 28.32 -1.05 11.24
CA PRO A 74 27.84 0.15 10.57
C PRO A 74 27.07 -0.27 9.30
N PRO A 75 25.93 0.38 9.00
CA PRO A 75 25.20 0.10 7.79
C PRO A 75 26.10 0.40 6.59
N ALA A 76 26.29 -0.60 5.73
CA ALA A 76 26.89 -0.39 4.43
C ALA A 76 26.01 0.63 3.68
N ALA A 77 26.58 1.78 3.35
CA ALA A 77 25.91 2.80 2.57
C ALA A 77 25.81 2.33 1.10
N THR A 78 24.82 1.50 0.79
CA THR A 78 24.32 1.34 -0.57
C THR A 78 23.41 2.52 -0.88
N SER A 79 23.71 3.24 -1.96
CA SER A 79 22.80 4.22 -2.55
C SER A 79 21.40 3.60 -2.67
N PRO A 80 20.31 4.25 -2.22
CA PRO A 80 18.98 3.69 -2.33
C PRO A 80 18.61 3.66 -3.81
N ASP A 81 18.76 2.50 -4.43
CA ASP A 81 18.18 2.23 -5.73
C ASP A 81 16.69 1.96 -5.52
N TRP A 82 15.93 3.05 -5.37
CA TRP A 82 14.48 3.06 -5.16
C TRP A 82 13.71 2.47 -6.36
N MET A 83 14.40 2.13 -7.45
CA MET A 83 13.84 1.37 -8.58
C MET A 83 13.86 -0.14 -8.38
N ASN A 84 14.59 -0.67 -7.39
CA ASN A 84 14.56 -2.08 -7.08
C ASN A 84 13.48 -2.33 -6.03
N VAL A 85 12.32 -2.85 -6.46
CA VAL A 85 11.47 -3.63 -5.54
C VAL A 85 12.40 -4.70 -4.99
N GLN A 86 12.77 -4.59 -3.70
CA GLN A 86 13.73 -5.52 -3.12
C GLN A 86 13.05 -6.88 -3.00
N LEU A 87 13.24 -7.72 -4.00
CA LEU A 87 12.93 -9.14 -3.89
C LEU A 87 13.85 -9.73 -2.82
N GLY A 88 13.28 -9.96 -1.64
CA GLY A 88 13.91 -10.70 -0.57
C GLY A 88 13.91 -12.18 -0.92
N TYR A 89 15.01 -12.86 -0.61
CA TYR A 89 15.12 -14.31 -0.71
C TYR A 89 15.51 -14.88 0.66
N GLY A 90 14.76 -15.87 1.12
CA GLY A 90 14.99 -16.52 2.40
C GLY A 90 14.61 -17.99 2.41
N LYS A 91 15.04 -18.69 3.47
CA LYS A 91 14.65 -20.06 3.73
C LYS A 91 13.16 -20.11 4.09
N THR A 92 12.42 -21.06 3.51
CA THR A 92 11.03 -21.31 3.90
C THR A 92 10.93 -21.74 5.36
N THR A 93 9.98 -21.16 6.09
CA THR A 93 9.71 -21.50 7.49
C THR A 93 8.59 -22.55 7.60
N ASP A 94 8.55 -23.28 8.71
CA ASP A 94 7.45 -24.24 8.97
C ASP A 94 6.09 -23.53 9.07
N ALA A 95 6.08 -22.28 9.56
CA ALA A 95 4.88 -21.45 9.60
C ALA A 95 4.35 -21.13 8.19
N ASP A 96 5.23 -20.91 7.21
CA ASP A 96 4.84 -20.68 5.82
C ASP A 96 4.22 -21.93 5.20
N LEU A 97 4.87 -23.09 5.40
CA LEU A 97 4.36 -24.37 4.93
C LEU A 97 3.00 -24.69 5.54
N ALA A 98 2.84 -24.50 6.85
CA ALA A 98 1.58 -24.70 7.54
C ALA A 98 0.48 -23.75 7.02
N THR A 99 0.81 -22.46 6.83
CA THR A 99 -0.12 -21.46 6.28
C THR A 99 -0.60 -21.83 4.87
N CYS A 100 0.31 -22.33 4.04
CA CYS A 100 0.03 -22.79 2.69
C CYS A 100 -0.64 -24.17 2.62
N GLY A 101 -0.79 -24.88 3.73
CA GLY A 101 -1.26 -26.27 3.72
C GLY A 101 -0.31 -27.22 2.97
N LEU A 102 0.99 -26.88 2.91
CA LEU A 102 2.05 -27.66 2.28
C LEU A 102 2.91 -28.40 3.32
N ALA A 103 2.34 -28.72 4.48
CA ALA A 103 3.02 -29.47 5.52
C ALA A 103 3.50 -30.82 4.98
N GLY A 104 4.78 -31.13 5.18
CA GLY A 104 5.43 -32.36 4.67
C GLY A 104 6.03 -32.24 3.27
N ILE A 105 5.75 -31.15 2.54
CA ILE A 105 6.46 -30.84 1.29
C ILE A 105 7.78 -30.16 1.64
N LYS A 106 8.89 -30.64 1.07
CA LYS A 106 10.16 -29.93 1.18
C LYS A 106 10.05 -28.62 0.41
N SER A 107 10.40 -27.52 1.04
CA SER A 107 10.46 -26.21 0.39
C SER A 107 11.80 -25.59 0.71
N THR A 108 12.47 -25.16 -0.35
CA THR A 108 13.84 -24.64 -0.25
C THR A 108 13.85 -23.11 -0.25
N HIS A 109 12.81 -22.47 -0.81
CA HIS A 109 12.82 -21.05 -1.12
C HIS A 109 11.48 -20.37 -0.77
N THR A 110 11.55 -19.26 -0.03
CA THR A 110 10.47 -18.28 0.07
C THR A 110 10.98 -16.96 -0.49
N PHE A 111 10.23 -16.39 -1.43
CA PHE A 111 10.48 -15.07 -2.01
C PHE A 111 9.60 -14.06 -1.31
N SER A 112 10.18 -12.96 -0.85
CA SER A 112 9.46 -11.86 -0.23
C SER A 112 9.43 -10.68 -1.20
N MET A 113 8.23 -10.19 -1.48
CA MET A 113 7.98 -9.00 -2.29
C MET A 113 7.13 -8.04 -1.45
N ARG A 114 6.92 -6.83 -1.94
CA ARG A 114 6.03 -5.88 -1.25
C ARG A 114 4.63 -6.50 -1.10
N GLY A 115 4.16 -6.57 0.15
CA GLY A 115 2.83 -7.08 0.52
C GLY A 115 2.63 -8.59 0.40
N ARG A 116 3.63 -9.36 0.00
CA ARG A 116 3.41 -10.78 -0.27
C ARG A 116 4.66 -11.63 -0.20
N ARG A 117 4.44 -12.93 -0.03
CA ARG A 117 5.48 -13.95 -0.02
C ARG A 117 5.09 -15.12 -0.90
N ILE A 118 6.02 -15.60 -1.73
CA ILE A 118 5.85 -16.75 -2.61
C ILE A 118 6.66 -17.91 -2.05
N VAL A 119 5.97 -18.95 -1.59
CA VAL A 119 6.58 -20.21 -1.14
C VAL A 119 6.65 -21.15 -2.33
N VAL A 120 7.84 -21.69 -2.59
CA VAL A 120 8.09 -22.64 -3.68
C VAL A 120 8.43 -24.00 -3.12
N GLY A 121 7.45 -24.90 -3.18
CA GLY A 121 7.66 -26.31 -2.89
C GLY A 121 8.62 -26.96 -3.89
N ASP A 122 9.41 -27.90 -3.41
CA ASP A 122 10.22 -28.78 -4.24
C ASP A 122 9.31 -29.61 -5.14
N ALA A 123 9.89 -30.09 -6.24
CA ALA A 123 9.17 -30.96 -7.16
C ALA A 123 8.88 -32.31 -6.49
N ASP A 124 7.68 -32.86 -6.72
CA ASP A 124 7.36 -34.25 -6.40
C ASP A 124 8.10 -35.22 -7.35
N ASP A 125 7.92 -36.53 -7.14
CA ASP A 125 8.54 -37.57 -7.98
C ASP A 125 8.10 -37.50 -9.46
N ALA A 126 6.99 -36.80 -9.76
CA ALA A 126 6.50 -36.53 -11.10
C ALA A 126 7.00 -35.19 -11.67
N GLY A 127 7.92 -34.50 -10.97
CA GLY A 127 8.48 -33.22 -11.40
C GLY A 127 7.54 -32.02 -11.17
N ARG A 128 6.40 -32.20 -10.50
CA ARG A 128 5.40 -31.15 -10.28
C ARG A 128 5.72 -30.37 -9.01
N ARG A 129 5.70 -29.05 -9.12
CA ARG A 129 5.93 -28.15 -7.99
C ARG A 129 4.60 -27.61 -7.45
N ARG A 130 4.58 -27.30 -6.15
CA ARG A 130 3.49 -26.58 -5.51
C ARG A 130 3.95 -25.17 -5.18
N PHE A 131 3.09 -24.20 -5.49
CA PHE A 131 3.35 -22.81 -5.21
C PHE A 131 2.29 -22.28 -4.26
N CYS A 132 2.68 -21.33 -3.43
CA CYS A 132 1.75 -20.65 -2.55
C CYS A 132 2.11 -19.17 -2.42
N GLU A 133 1.13 -18.31 -2.61
CA GLU A 133 1.21 -16.89 -2.33
C GLU A 133 0.51 -16.60 -1.02
N ILE A 134 1.23 -15.95 -0.10
CA ILE A 134 0.70 -15.42 1.14
C ILE A 134 0.72 -13.91 1.02
N THR A 135 -0.46 -13.27 1.03
CA THR A 135 -0.61 -11.82 1.15
C THR A 135 -1.07 -11.46 2.56
N TYR A 136 -1.34 -10.18 2.84
CA TYR A 136 -1.80 -9.76 4.16
C TYR A 136 -3.17 -10.33 4.53
N THR A 137 -4.00 -10.68 3.53
CA THR A 137 -5.37 -11.18 3.77
C THR A 137 -5.75 -12.43 3.00
N ARG A 138 -4.85 -12.98 2.18
CA ARG A 138 -5.12 -14.18 1.37
C ARG A 138 -3.99 -15.18 1.40
N VAL A 139 -4.38 -16.43 1.22
CA VAL A 139 -3.46 -17.52 0.86
C VAL A 139 -3.98 -18.15 -0.42
N SER A 140 -3.15 -18.17 -1.45
CA SER A 140 -3.47 -18.75 -2.76
C SER A 140 -2.48 -19.87 -3.06
N VAL A 141 -2.97 -21.09 -3.24
CA VAL A 141 -2.12 -22.27 -3.46
C VAL A 141 -2.37 -22.82 -4.85
N SER A 142 -1.32 -23.08 -5.62
CA SER A 142 -1.43 -23.72 -6.94
C SER A 142 -2.15 -25.07 -6.83
N LEU A 143 -2.93 -25.44 -7.85
CA LEU A 143 -3.57 -26.75 -7.91
C LEU A 143 -2.52 -27.88 -8.06
N PRO A 144 -2.79 -29.10 -7.59
CA PRO A 144 -1.85 -30.23 -7.72
C PRO A 144 -1.61 -30.65 -9.17
N ASP A 145 -2.62 -30.47 -10.01
CA ASP A 145 -2.66 -31.01 -11.37
C ASP A 145 -2.45 -29.92 -12.43
N SER A 146 -1.94 -28.74 -12.04
CA SER A 146 -1.56 -27.71 -12.99
C SER A 146 -0.34 -28.15 -13.79
N SER A 147 -0.53 -28.39 -15.09
CA SER A 147 0.56 -28.71 -16.01
C SER A 147 1.32 -27.45 -16.41
N PRO A 148 2.66 -27.51 -16.53
CA PRO A 148 3.44 -26.43 -17.12
C PRO A 148 2.95 -26.06 -18.51
N ILE A 149 2.89 -24.75 -18.82
CA ILE A 149 2.58 -24.24 -20.15
C ILE A 149 3.89 -23.92 -20.87
N PRO A 150 4.27 -24.66 -21.92
CA PRO A 150 5.44 -24.32 -22.72
C PRO A 150 5.22 -23.02 -23.48
N VAL A 151 6.22 -22.14 -23.47
CA VAL A 151 6.28 -20.89 -24.24
C VAL A 151 7.67 -20.75 -24.88
N GLY A 152 7.81 -19.92 -25.92
CA GLY A 152 9.08 -19.76 -26.66
C GLY A 152 9.63 -21.09 -27.19
N ASP A 153 8.87 -21.76 -28.06
CA ASP A 153 9.18 -23.09 -28.61
C ASP A 153 9.42 -24.19 -27.56
N GLY A 154 8.92 -23.99 -26.33
CA GLY A 154 9.06 -24.92 -25.21
C GLY A 154 10.37 -24.79 -24.43
N ALA A 155 11.21 -23.80 -24.77
CA ALA A 155 12.43 -23.51 -24.02
C ALA A 155 12.15 -22.90 -22.63
N VAL A 156 10.96 -22.31 -22.45
CA VAL A 156 10.48 -21.72 -21.21
C VAL A 156 9.17 -22.39 -20.84
N SER A 157 8.92 -22.59 -19.56
CA SER A 157 7.65 -23.16 -19.08
C SER A 157 7.04 -22.29 -18.00
N ILE A 158 5.79 -21.86 -18.18
CA ILE A 158 5.04 -21.18 -17.12
C ILE A 158 4.46 -22.23 -16.19
N LEU A 159 4.84 -22.16 -14.91
CA LEU A 159 4.48 -23.16 -13.90
C LEU A 159 3.24 -22.74 -13.11
N TRP A 160 3.09 -21.45 -12.85
CA TRP A 160 1.98 -20.93 -12.08
C TRP A 160 1.77 -19.43 -12.29
N ARG A 161 0.52 -18.98 -12.15
CA ARG A 161 0.12 -17.58 -12.08
C ARG A 161 -0.74 -17.41 -10.83
N SER A 162 -0.28 -16.56 -9.91
CA SER A 162 -1.02 -16.26 -8.70
C SER A 162 -2.22 -15.34 -8.99
N PRO A 163 -3.26 -15.34 -8.14
CA PRO A 163 -4.42 -14.45 -8.31
C PRO A 163 -4.09 -12.96 -8.30
N SER A 164 -2.99 -12.57 -7.64
CA SER A 164 -2.47 -11.20 -7.63
C SER A 164 -1.59 -10.87 -8.85
N GLY A 165 -1.45 -11.82 -9.79
CA GLY A 165 -0.79 -11.63 -11.07
C GLY A 165 0.71 -11.92 -11.09
N VAL A 166 1.27 -12.58 -10.08
CA VAL A 166 2.67 -13.06 -10.09
C VAL A 166 2.76 -14.28 -10.97
N VAL A 167 3.69 -14.29 -11.93
CA VAL A 167 3.97 -15.44 -12.78
C VAL A 167 5.24 -16.11 -12.28
N VAL A 168 5.17 -17.42 -12.06
CA VAL A 168 6.31 -18.28 -11.76
C VAL A 168 6.54 -19.19 -12.95
N GLY A 169 7.77 -19.20 -13.46
CA GLY A 169 8.14 -20.06 -14.57
C GLY A 169 9.51 -20.71 -14.40
N GLN A 170 9.79 -21.64 -15.30
CA GLN A 170 11.09 -22.25 -15.48
C GLN A 170 11.77 -21.60 -16.69
N ALA A 171 12.93 -21.00 -16.44
CA ALA A 171 13.79 -20.41 -17.45
C ALA A 171 14.50 -21.51 -18.27
N PRO A 172 15.04 -21.17 -19.46
CA PRO A 172 15.86 -22.08 -20.21
C PRO A 172 17.10 -22.47 -19.40
N ARG A 173 17.54 -23.72 -19.54
CA ARG A 173 18.73 -24.20 -18.83
C ARG A 173 19.94 -23.35 -19.20
N GLY A 174 20.68 -22.88 -18.19
CA GLY A 174 21.86 -22.04 -18.38
C GLY A 174 21.55 -20.56 -18.60
N ALA A 175 20.29 -20.15 -18.46
CA ALA A 175 19.95 -18.74 -18.42
C ALA A 175 20.59 -18.08 -17.18
N ASP A 176 21.20 -16.91 -17.37
CA ASP A 176 21.86 -16.14 -16.32
C ASP A 176 21.26 -14.74 -16.14
N ALA A 177 20.56 -14.24 -17.16
CA ALA A 177 19.82 -13.00 -17.12
C ALA A 177 18.46 -13.12 -17.82
N MET A 178 17.57 -12.18 -17.50
CA MET A 178 16.24 -12.07 -18.06
C MET A 178 15.87 -10.59 -18.22
N SER A 179 15.36 -10.24 -19.40
CA SER A 179 14.76 -8.95 -19.75
C SER A 179 13.27 -9.14 -20.07
N VAL A 180 12.48 -8.08 -19.91
CA VAL A 180 11.07 -8.09 -20.30
C VAL A 180 10.77 -6.84 -21.10
N ASP A 181 10.12 -7.05 -22.23
CA ASP A 181 9.62 -5.99 -23.07
C ASP A 181 8.12 -5.80 -22.80
N PRO A 182 7.70 -4.60 -22.36
CA PRO A 182 6.28 -4.27 -22.28
C PRO A 182 5.63 -4.31 -23.68
N GLU A 183 4.34 -4.66 -23.74
CA GLU A 183 3.54 -4.62 -24.99
C GLU A 183 3.40 -3.20 -25.56
N SER A 184 3.43 -2.19 -24.69
CA SER A 184 3.36 -0.78 -25.05
C SER A 184 4.36 0.03 -24.23
N GLU A 185 4.86 1.14 -24.77
CA GLU A 185 5.57 2.10 -23.93
C GLU A 185 4.66 2.47 -22.75
N PRO A 186 5.13 2.35 -21.51
CA PRO A 186 4.29 2.58 -20.35
C PRO A 186 3.86 4.05 -20.33
N ASP A 187 2.55 4.30 -20.38
CA ASP A 187 1.97 5.66 -20.37
C ASP A 187 2.41 6.43 -19.12
N THR A 188 2.67 5.71 -18.02
CA THR A 188 3.21 6.25 -16.79
C THR A 188 4.38 5.40 -16.26
N LEU A 189 5.28 6.00 -15.48
CA LEU A 189 6.35 5.25 -14.79
C LEU A 189 5.82 4.13 -13.86
N ASP A 190 4.53 4.17 -13.50
CA ASP A 190 3.88 3.15 -12.69
C ASP A 190 3.52 1.89 -13.51
N ASP A 191 3.48 1.98 -14.85
CA ASP A 191 3.09 0.88 -15.75
C ASP A 191 4.27 0.00 -16.21
N VAL A 192 5.50 0.34 -15.82
CA VAL A 192 6.69 -0.41 -16.27
C VAL A 192 6.65 -1.85 -15.71
N PRO A 193 6.64 -2.90 -16.56
CA PRO A 193 6.75 -4.28 -16.10
C PRO A 193 8.00 -4.48 -15.26
N ARG A 194 7.87 -5.18 -14.14
CA ARG A 194 9.01 -5.47 -13.27
C ARG A 194 9.35 -6.94 -13.30
N VAL A 195 10.54 -7.19 -13.83
CA VAL A 195 11.18 -8.48 -13.79
C VAL A 195 11.88 -8.59 -12.46
N GLU A 196 11.40 -9.47 -11.59
CA GLU A 196 11.89 -9.44 -10.22
C GLU A 196 13.09 -10.33 -9.96
N LYS A 197 13.47 -11.31 -10.84
CA LYS A 197 14.81 -11.98 -10.93
C LYS A 197 14.77 -13.40 -11.49
N LEU A 198 15.92 -13.83 -12.01
CA LEU A 198 16.25 -15.23 -12.27
C LEU A 198 16.88 -15.85 -11.00
N ILE A 199 16.30 -16.93 -10.50
CA ILE A 199 16.54 -17.48 -9.16
C ILE A 199 17.27 -18.83 -9.29
N PRO A 200 18.01 -19.26 -8.24
CA PRO A 200 18.55 -20.62 -8.18
C PRO A 200 17.53 -21.69 -8.60
N SER A 201 17.98 -22.71 -9.33
CA SER A 201 17.16 -23.81 -9.86
C SER A 201 16.35 -23.50 -11.13
N ASP A 202 16.86 -22.61 -11.99
CA ASP A 202 16.26 -22.27 -13.29
C ASP A 202 14.83 -21.71 -13.16
N LEU A 203 14.47 -21.09 -12.04
CA LEU A 203 13.16 -20.48 -11.84
C LEU A 203 13.23 -18.98 -12.09
N PHE A 204 12.11 -18.40 -12.55
CA PHE A 204 11.94 -16.96 -12.59
C PHE A 204 10.62 -16.54 -11.96
N LEU A 205 10.62 -15.33 -11.39
CA LEU A 205 9.42 -14.65 -10.94
C LEU A 205 9.23 -13.36 -11.75
N LEU A 206 8.03 -13.20 -12.30
CA LEU A 206 7.62 -12.04 -13.06
C LEU A 206 6.39 -11.41 -12.41
N ARG A 207 6.49 -10.13 -12.04
CA ARG A 207 5.36 -9.33 -11.57
C ARG A 207 5.21 -8.11 -12.47
N SER A 208 4.16 -8.13 -13.29
CA SER A 208 3.81 -6.97 -14.10
C SER A 208 2.38 -6.54 -13.83
N VAL A 209 2.23 -5.23 -13.60
CA VAL A 209 0.93 -4.56 -13.57
C VAL A 209 0.41 -4.35 -14.99
N ALA A 210 1.29 -4.04 -15.94
CA ALA A 210 0.99 -3.97 -17.36
C ALA A 210 1.04 -5.35 -18.05
N PRO A 211 0.38 -5.51 -19.20
CA PRO A 211 0.64 -6.63 -20.10
C PRO A 211 2.13 -6.74 -20.43
N VAL A 212 2.64 -7.96 -20.39
CA VAL A 212 3.98 -8.30 -20.87
C VAL A 212 3.79 -8.99 -22.20
N GLU A 213 4.52 -8.54 -23.23
CA GLU A 213 4.50 -9.22 -24.52
C GLU A 213 5.60 -10.27 -24.56
N ASN A 214 6.86 -9.87 -24.32
CA ASN A 214 8.01 -10.76 -24.44
C ASN A 214 8.84 -10.80 -23.15
N VAL A 215 9.27 -12.00 -22.81
CA VAL A 215 10.28 -12.28 -21.80
C VAL A 215 11.48 -12.87 -22.53
N GLU A 216 12.61 -12.18 -22.48
CA GLU A 216 13.84 -12.61 -23.12
C GLU A 216 14.81 -13.12 -22.06
N PHE A 217 15.40 -14.29 -22.33
CA PHE A 217 16.40 -14.92 -21.47
C PHE A 217 17.74 -14.95 -22.18
N HIS A 218 18.79 -14.52 -21.48
CA HIS A 218 20.17 -14.65 -21.95
C HIS A 218 20.77 -15.95 -21.42
N VAL A 219 21.34 -16.76 -22.31
CA VAL A 219 21.98 -18.06 -22.01
C VAL A 219 23.45 -17.97 -22.41
N GLN A 220 24.38 -18.26 -21.49
CA GLN A 220 25.81 -18.01 -21.75
C GLN A 220 26.48 -19.00 -22.73
N GLU A 221 26.06 -20.26 -22.78
CA GLU A 221 26.82 -21.32 -23.48
C GLU A 221 25.92 -22.29 -24.28
N PRO A 222 25.88 -22.17 -25.63
CA PRO A 222 26.42 -21.07 -26.44
C PRO A 222 25.64 -19.77 -26.19
N PRO A 223 26.29 -18.58 -26.33
CA PRO A 223 25.64 -17.29 -26.12
C PRO A 223 24.46 -17.18 -27.08
N SER A 224 23.25 -17.23 -26.51
CA SER A 224 22.00 -17.20 -27.25
C SER A 224 20.94 -16.47 -26.45
N TYR A 225 20.01 -15.87 -27.18
CA TYR A 225 18.82 -15.26 -26.62
C TYR A 225 17.65 -16.19 -26.89
N VAL A 226 16.91 -16.52 -25.83
CA VAL A 226 15.65 -17.25 -25.94
C VAL A 226 14.56 -16.25 -25.63
N THR A 227 13.84 -15.84 -26.67
CA THR A 227 12.66 -14.98 -26.51
C THR A 227 11.42 -15.86 -26.35
N ALA A 228 10.70 -15.66 -25.26
CA ALA A 228 9.41 -16.29 -25.02
C ALA A 228 8.34 -15.22 -24.92
N ARG A 229 7.32 -15.31 -25.77
CA ARG A 229 6.12 -14.46 -25.65
C ARG A 229 5.29 -14.96 -24.47
N VAL A 230 5.05 -14.10 -23.47
CA VAL A 230 4.30 -14.44 -22.26
C VAL A 230 3.13 -13.48 -22.11
N VAL A 231 2.06 -13.74 -22.86
CA VAL A 231 0.85 -12.92 -22.80
C VAL A 231 0.05 -13.29 -21.55
N LYS A 232 0.09 -12.42 -20.54
CA LYS A 232 -0.57 -12.68 -19.24
C LYS A 232 -2.06 -13.00 -19.38
N SER A 233 -2.77 -12.42 -20.33
CA SER A 233 -4.20 -12.72 -20.57
C SER A 233 -4.45 -14.09 -21.20
N GLU A 234 -3.46 -14.71 -21.83
CA GLU A 234 -3.53 -16.07 -22.39
C GLU A 234 -3.19 -17.15 -21.35
N LEU A 235 -2.53 -16.76 -20.24
CA LEU A 235 -2.25 -17.66 -19.13
C LEU A 235 -3.50 -17.90 -18.29
N PRO A 236 -3.73 -19.14 -17.83
CA PRO A 236 -4.79 -19.43 -16.88
C PRO A 236 -4.72 -18.51 -15.67
N GLY A 237 -5.89 -18.03 -15.26
CA GLY A 237 -6.06 -17.05 -14.22
C GLY A 237 -6.30 -17.70 -12.84
N PRO A 238 -7.32 -17.24 -12.10
CA PRO A 238 -7.61 -17.73 -10.75
C PRO A 238 -7.84 -19.25 -10.67
N GLU A 239 -8.25 -19.88 -11.77
CA GLU A 239 -8.53 -21.32 -11.85
C GLU A 239 -7.30 -22.20 -11.61
N TRP A 240 -6.09 -21.66 -11.66
CA TRP A 240 -4.86 -22.37 -11.28
C TRP A 240 -4.60 -22.42 -9.78
N SER A 241 -5.42 -21.73 -8.99
CA SER A 241 -5.20 -21.58 -7.56
C SER A 241 -6.46 -21.90 -6.76
N THR A 242 -6.29 -22.55 -5.61
CA THR A 242 -7.28 -22.47 -4.54
C THR A 242 -6.93 -21.28 -3.66
N THR A 243 -7.85 -20.31 -3.58
CA THR A 243 -7.67 -19.10 -2.77
C THR A 243 -8.58 -19.16 -1.56
N ARG A 244 -8.03 -18.85 -0.39
CA ARG A 244 -8.80 -18.64 0.84
C ARG A 244 -8.44 -17.32 1.48
N ASP A 245 -9.42 -16.73 2.14
CA ASP A 245 -9.20 -15.58 2.98
C ASP A 245 -8.52 -16.00 4.28
N ALA A 246 -7.52 -15.21 4.66
CA ALA A 246 -6.69 -15.41 5.84
C ALA A 246 -6.44 -14.05 6.49
N TYR A 247 -7.50 -13.48 7.08
CA TYR A 247 -7.44 -12.16 7.69
C TYR A 247 -6.70 -12.19 9.04
N PRO A 248 -6.01 -11.09 9.41
CA PRO A 248 -5.37 -10.94 10.73
C PRO A 248 -6.33 -11.11 11.92
N SER A 249 -7.62 -10.82 11.73
CA SER A 249 -8.65 -11.00 12.77
C SER A 249 -8.93 -12.47 13.11
N GLY A 250 -8.47 -13.42 12.28
CA GLY A 250 -8.81 -14.84 12.37
C GLY A 250 -10.21 -15.20 11.84
N SER A 251 -11.05 -14.20 11.53
CA SER A 251 -12.37 -14.42 10.92
C SER A 251 -12.28 -14.41 9.40
N THR A 252 -13.05 -15.28 8.74
CA THR A 252 -13.19 -15.31 7.27
C THR A 252 -14.29 -14.37 6.75
N ALA A 253 -15.01 -13.68 7.63
CA ALA A 253 -16.11 -12.78 7.24
C ALA A 253 -15.54 -11.48 6.65
N GLY A 254 -15.57 -11.35 5.32
CA GLY A 254 -14.96 -10.23 4.59
C GLY A 254 -15.62 -8.87 4.82
N ASP A 255 -16.85 -8.85 5.33
CA ASP A 255 -17.67 -7.66 5.62
C ASP A 255 -17.36 -7.04 7.00
N LEU A 256 -16.62 -7.73 7.86
CA LEU A 256 -16.16 -7.17 9.12
C LEU A 256 -15.30 -5.92 8.86
N PRO A 257 -15.53 -4.79 9.59
CA PRO A 257 -14.77 -3.56 9.37
C PRO A 257 -13.25 -3.75 9.40
N ALA A 258 -12.74 -4.57 10.33
CA ALA A 258 -11.32 -4.88 10.42
C ALA A 258 -10.81 -5.67 9.19
N ASN A 259 -11.62 -6.56 8.62
CA ASN A 259 -11.27 -7.35 7.45
C ASN A 259 -11.33 -6.52 6.15
N GLN A 260 -12.27 -5.57 6.06
CA GLN A 260 -12.31 -4.60 4.98
C GLN A 260 -11.07 -3.68 5.01
N ALA A 261 -10.70 -3.18 6.19
CA ALA A 261 -9.48 -2.40 6.38
C ALA A 261 -8.24 -3.20 5.99
N ALA A 262 -8.13 -4.44 6.47
CA ALA A 262 -7.02 -5.33 6.12
C ALA A 262 -6.97 -5.61 4.61
N ARG A 263 -8.11 -5.87 3.97
CA ARG A 263 -8.18 -6.08 2.50
C ARG A 263 -7.70 -4.85 1.75
N CYS A 264 -8.06 -3.68 2.25
CA CYS A 264 -7.65 -2.43 1.65
C CYS A 264 -6.13 -2.22 1.69
N LEU A 265 -5.53 -2.50 2.85
CA LEU A 265 -4.09 -2.45 3.03
C LEU A 265 -3.39 -3.54 2.22
N ASP A 266 -3.99 -4.73 2.08
CA ASP A 266 -3.51 -5.78 1.19
C ASP A 266 -3.39 -5.28 -0.25
N LEU A 267 -4.46 -4.68 -0.79
CA LEU A 267 -4.48 -4.10 -2.14
C LEU A 267 -3.39 -3.05 -2.35
N TRP A 268 -3.13 -2.22 -1.33
CA TRP A 268 -2.03 -1.25 -1.40
C TRP A 268 -0.66 -1.90 -1.45
N GLN A 269 -0.44 -2.87 -0.57
CA GLN A 269 0.85 -3.51 -0.49
C GLN A 269 1.10 -4.37 -1.72
N THR A 270 0.05 -4.97 -2.30
CA THR A 270 0.15 -5.76 -3.52
C THR A 270 0.24 -4.87 -4.76
N ASP A 271 -0.67 -3.93 -4.95
CA ASP A 271 -0.91 -3.28 -6.24
C ASP A 271 -0.69 -1.77 -6.21
N GLY A 272 -0.37 -1.21 -5.03
CA GLY A 272 -0.08 0.21 -4.89
C GLY A 272 1.14 0.66 -5.71
N PRO A 273 1.17 1.93 -6.16
CA PRO A 273 2.25 2.47 -6.95
C PRO A 273 3.58 2.33 -6.20
N PRO A 274 4.62 1.80 -6.87
CA PRO A 274 5.93 1.64 -6.28
C PRO A 274 6.68 2.98 -6.09
N TYR A 275 6.25 4.05 -6.76
CA TYR A 275 7.04 5.28 -6.95
C TYR A 275 6.43 6.58 -6.45
N ALA A 276 5.40 6.57 -5.61
CA ALA A 276 5.11 7.81 -4.92
C ALA A 276 6.30 8.08 -3.98
N GLY A 277 7.24 8.95 -4.38
CA GLY A 277 8.36 9.40 -3.55
C GLY A 277 7.93 10.07 -2.24
N ASN A 278 6.61 10.21 -2.06
CA ASN A 278 5.92 10.68 -0.87
C ASN A 278 4.98 9.62 -0.28
N VAL A 279 5.09 8.33 -0.63
CA VAL A 279 4.38 7.27 0.11
C VAL A 279 4.89 7.32 1.54
N PRO A 280 4.01 7.54 2.52
CA PRO A 280 4.40 7.46 3.91
C PRO A 280 4.96 6.07 4.20
N LYS A 281 6.08 6.01 4.92
CA LYS A 281 6.65 4.73 5.42
C LYS A 281 5.64 3.91 6.22
N SER A 282 4.56 4.53 6.69
CA SER A 282 3.56 3.90 7.52
C SER A 282 2.73 2.83 6.85
N PHE A 283 2.73 2.73 5.51
CA PHE A 283 2.10 1.58 4.86
C PHE A 283 2.91 0.27 4.99
N ASP A 284 4.13 0.34 5.53
CA ASP A 284 4.96 -0.82 5.79
C ASP A 284 4.40 -1.66 6.97
N ASP A 285 3.69 -1.03 7.91
CA ASP A 285 3.03 -1.71 9.03
C ASP A 285 1.49 -1.51 8.98
N PRO A 286 0.74 -2.50 8.46
CA PRO A 286 -0.73 -2.46 8.46
C PRO A 286 -1.37 -2.30 9.85
N ALA A 287 -0.66 -2.59 10.94
CA ALA A 287 -1.21 -2.50 12.29
C ALA A 287 -1.46 -1.05 12.73
N ASP A 288 -0.78 -0.08 12.12
CA ASP A 288 -0.90 1.35 12.47
C ASP A 288 -2.14 2.02 11.86
N TRP A 289 -2.79 1.36 10.90
CA TRP A 289 -3.94 1.87 10.17
C TRP A 289 -5.25 1.42 10.78
N ARG A 290 -6.18 2.36 10.97
CA ARG A 290 -7.49 2.09 11.58
C ARG A 290 -8.62 2.61 10.69
N PRO A 291 -9.74 1.89 10.59
CA PRO A 291 -10.93 2.41 9.93
C PRO A 291 -11.54 3.54 10.78
N THR A 292 -11.86 4.67 10.14
CA THR A 292 -12.47 5.84 10.82
C THR A 292 -13.91 6.06 10.39
N VAL A 293 -14.16 6.15 9.07
CA VAL A 293 -15.48 6.44 8.49
C VAL A 293 -15.81 5.40 7.42
N ARG A 294 -17.08 5.00 7.33
CA ARG A 294 -17.54 4.02 6.33
C ARG A 294 -18.95 4.31 5.84
N VAL A 295 -19.07 4.62 4.56
CA VAL A 295 -20.37 4.89 3.91
C VAL A 295 -20.70 3.83 2.86
N GLY A 296 -22.00 3.55 2.67
CA GLY A 296 -22.48 2.68 1.59
C GLY A 296 -22.16 1.18 1.74
N GLN A 297 -21.99 0.70 2.98
CA GLN A 297 -21.66 -0.70 3.26
C GLN A 297 -22.71 -1.71 2.76
N ASP A 298 -23.99 -1.31 2.80
CA ASP A 298 -25.14 -2.14 2.41
C ASP A 298 -25.56 -1.88 0.94
N SER A 299 -24.73 -1.16 0.19
CA SER A 299 -24.98 -0.85 -1.22
C SER A 299 -23.93 -1.48 -2.14
N ALA A 300 -24.24 -1.49 -3.45
CA ALA A 300 -23.33 -1.97 -4.47
C ALA A 300 -21.98 -1.23 -4.45
N GLU A 301 -21.98 0.03 -3.99
CA GLU A 301 -20.79 0.86 -3.84
C GLU A 301 -20.74 1.52 -2.47
N GLY A 302 -19.55 1.54 -1.90
CA GLY A 302 -19.25 2.19 -0.63
C GLY A 302 -17.82 2.71 -0.60
N LEU A 303 -17.47 3.32 0.52
CA LEU A 303 -16.12 3.82 0.76
C LEU A 303 -15.75 3.62 2.23
N LEU A 304 -14.51 3.19 2.46
CA LEU A 304 -13.90 3.07 3.77
C LEU A 304 -12.74 4.06 3.88
N VAL A 305 -12.75 4.90 4.91
CA VAL A 305 -11.63 5.78 5.24
C VAL A 305 -10.76 5.08 6.28
N LEU A 306 -9.45 5.04 6.01
CA LEU A 306 -8.43 4.57 6.94
C LEU A 306 -7.58 5.76 7.38
N ARG A 307 -7.23 5.80 8.67
CA ARG A 307 -6.33 6.78 9.23
C ARG A 307 -5.25 6.09 10.04
N GLU A 308 -4.03 6.55 9.85
CA GLU A 308 -2.87 6.14 10.64
C GLU A 308 -2.70 7.06 11.88
N GLU A 309 -2.01 6.59 12.92
CA GLU A 309 -1.68 7.41 14.10
C GLU A 309 -0.91 8.69 13.74
N GLY A 310 -0.04 8.64 12.72
CA GLY A 310 0.66 9.81 12.16
C GLY A 310 -0.23 10.85 11.49
N GLY A 311 -1.51 10.53 11.26
CA GLY A 311 -2.51 11.41 10.64
C GLY A 311 -2.65 11.24 9.13
N ASP A 312 -1.87 10.36 8.51
CA ASP A 312 -2.05 10.01 7.10
C ASP A 312 -3.40 9.32 6.89
N THR A 313 -3.98 9.53 5.71
CA THR A 313 -5.32 9.07 5.37
C THR A 313 -5.32 8.33 4.03
N ALA A 314 -6.09 7.24 3.98
CA ALA A 314 -6.29 6.44 2.79
C ALA A 314 -7.79 6.13 2.62
N TYR A 315 -8.21 5.90 1.38
CA TYR A 315 -9.60 5.68 1.01
C TYR A 315 -9.73 4.41 0.19
N CYS A 316 -10.52 3.47 0.68
CA CYS A 316 -10.86 2.27 -0.04
C CYS A 316 -12.21 2.38 -0.70
N THR A 317 -12.31 2.03 -1.97
CA THR A 317 -13.62 1.75 -2.57
C THR A 317 -14.10 0.37 -2.12
N LEU A 318 -15.37 0.28 -1.77
CA LEU A 318 -16.05 -0.97 -1.45
C LEU A 318 -17.03 -1.29 -2.58
N ARG A 319 -17.03 -2.53 -3.07
CA ARG A 319 -18.06 -3.06 -3.95
C ARG A 319 -18.75 -4.25 -3.28
N ASN A 320 -20.04 -4.13 -3.04
CA ASN A 320 -20.82 -5.10 -2.25
C ASN A 320 -20.13 -5.42 -0.90
N GLY A 321 -19.63 -4.38 -0.21
CA GLY A 321 -18.92 -4.54 1.06
C GLY A 321 -17.50 -5.10 0.99
N VAL A 322 -16.95 -5.35 -0.20
CA VAL A 322 -15.56 -5.84 -0.37
C VAL A 322 -14.67 -4.73 -0.90
N ALA A 323 -13.51 -4.51 -0.29
CA ALA A 323 -12.54 -3.54 -0.77
C ALA A 323 -11.98 -3.94 -2.16
N THR A 324 -11.99 -3.00 -3.11
CA THR A 324 -11.60 -3.24 -4.52
C THR A 324 -10.54 -2.30 -5.08
N ASP A 325 -10.37 -1.12 -4.50
CA ASP A 325 -9.36 -0.13 -4.92
C ASP A 325 -8.94 0.67 -3.69
N LEU A 326 -7.68 1.09 -3.61
CA LEU A 326 -7.20 2.02 -2.60
C LEU A 326 -6.61 3.27 -3.27
N ARG A 327 -7.06 4.43 -2.77
CA ARG A 327 -6.45 5.73 -3.06
C ARG A 327 -5.84 6.31 -1.80
N TRP A 328 -4.62 6.79 -1.88
CA TRP A 328 -3.92 7.43 -0.78
C TRP A 328 -3.91 8.95 -0.98
N ALA A 329 -3.92 9.72 0.11
CA ALA A 329 -3.75 11.16 0.03
C ALA A 329 -3.11 11.72 1.32
N VAL A 330 -1.97 12.39 1.17
CA VAL A 330 -1.18 12.98 2.28
C VAL A 330 -1.62 14.42 2.58
N GLN A 331 -2.85 14.78 2.21
CA GLN A 331 -3.29 16.18 2.28
C GLN A 331 -4.06 16.45 3.56
N GLN A 332 -3.48 17.31 4.40
CA GLN A 332 -4.16 17.86 5.56
C GLN A 332 -5.35 18.73 5.12
N ALA A 333 -6.31 18.87 6.03
CA ALA A 333 -7.44 19.77 5.87
C ALA A 333 -6.95 21.19 5.58
N ASP A 334 -7.69 21.90 4.74
CA ASP A 334 -7.46 23.32 4.52
C ASP A 334 -7.83 24.08 5.80
N VAL A 335 -6.93 24.92 6.32
CA VAL A 335 -7.15 25.66 7.57
C VAL A 335 -8.24 26.72 7.40
N GLU A 336 -8.41 27.28 6.21
CA GLU A 336 -9.44 28.29 5.93
C GLU A 336 -10.81 27.64 5.81
N LYS A 337 -10.90 26.52 5.08
CA LYS A 337 -12.17 25.80 4.89
C LYS A 337 -12.52 24.85 6.03
N MET A 338 -11.55 24.51 6.88
CA MET A 338 -11.61 23.49 7.94
C MET A 338 -11.79 22.04 7.46
N PHE A 339 -11.86 21.80 6.15
CA PHE A 339 -11.91 20.47 5.56
C PHE A 339 -11.20 20.45 4.20
N ARG A 340 -11.01 19.26 3.64
CA ARG A 340 -10.53 19.08 2.26
C ARG A 340 -11.07 17.78 1.67
N VAL A 341 -11.71 17.84 0.51
CA VAL A 341 -12.05 16.65 -0.28
C VAL A 341 -10.77 16.11 -0.92
N LEU A 342 -10.40 14.87 -0.60
CA LEU A 342 -9.19 14.23 -1.12
C LEU A 342 -9.49 13.32 -2.31
N GLY A 343 -10.71 12.82 -2.39
CA GLY A 343 -11.14 11.98 -3.50
C GLY A 343 -12.63 11.70 -3.48
N GLY A 344 -13.06 10.98 -4.48
CA GLY A 344 -14.41 10.45 -4.56
C GLY A 344 -14.51 9.30 -5.53
N LEU A 345 -15.59 8.55 -5.39
CA LEU A 345 -16.03 7.51 -6.31
C LEU A 345 -17.29 8.03 -7.02
N GLU A 346 -17.24 8.09 -8.35
CA GLU A 346 -18.43 8.27 -9.17
C GLU A 346 -18.81 6.92 -9.75
N SER A 347 -20.08 6.56 -9.61
CA SER A 347 -20.65 5.35 -10.17
C SER A 347 -21.36 5.67 -11.50
N PRO A 348 -20.80 5.30 -12.65
CA PRO A 348 -21.42 5.60 -13.94
C PRO A 348 -22.82 4.98 -14.01
N GLY A 349 -23.83 5.81 -14.28
CA GLY A 349 -25.21 5.35 -14.53
C GLY A 349 -26.07 5.10 -13.29
N THR A 350 -25.52 5.07 -12.08
CA THR A 350 -26.33 4.91 -10.85
C THR A 350 -26.69 6.24 -10.18
N GLY A 351 -26.01 7.32 -10.57
CA GLY A 351 -26.18 8.64 -9.96
C GLY A 351 -25.67 8.72 -8.51
N VAL A 352 -24.76 7.82 -8.14
CA VAL A 352 -24.10 7.81 -6.84
C VAL A 352 -22.74 8.48 -6.96
N THR A 353 -22.52 9.48 -6.10
CA THR A 353 -21.20 10.09 -5.87
C THR A 353 -20.85 9.94 -4.40
N ILE A 354 -19.70 9.35 -4.12
CA ILE A 354 -19.15 9.28 -2.76
C ILE A 354 -17.96 10.21 -2.69
N LEU A 355 -17.96 11.13 -1.73
CA LEU A 355 -16.82 12.02 -1.46
C LEU A 355 -16.18 11.62 -0.13
N ALA A 356 -14.86 11.75 -0.04
CA ALA A 356 -14.13 11.53 1.20
C ALA A 356 -12.99 12.53 1.36
N GLY A 357 -12.64 12.81 2.60
CA GLY A 357 -11.67 13.85 2.89
C GLY A 357 -11.20 13.89 4.34
N THR A 358 -10.50 14.96 4.66
CA THR A 358 -9.99 15.26 6.00
C THR A 358 -10.67 16.51 6.57
N THR A 359 -10.78 16.60 7.89
CA THR A 359 -11.28 17.75 8.63
C THR A 359 -10.28 18.18 9.70
N THR A 360 -10.39 19.44 10.15
CA THR A 360 -9.72 19.88 11.38
C THR A 360 -10.49 19.37 12.60
N SER A 361 -9.86 19.41 13.78
CA SER A 361 -10.49 19.04 15.05
C SER A 361 -11.65 19.95 15.46
N HIS A 362 -11.86 21.07 14.77
CA HIS A 362 -12.94 22.01 15.05
C HIS A 362 -14.24 21.67 14.35
N VAL A 363 -14.24 20.73 13.39
CA VAL A 363 -15.44 20.36 12.64
C VAL A 363 -16.23 19.32 13.42
N GLY A 364 -17.49 19.64 13.73
CA GLY A 364 -18.46 18.70 14.30
C GLY A 364 -19.38 18.08 13.24
N GLU A 365 -19.68 18.80 12.16
CA GLU A 365 -20.59 18.36 11.10
C GLU A 365 -20.20 18.94 9.74
N LEU A 366 -20.41 18.15 8.69
CA LEU A 366 -20.39 18.61 7.31
C LEU A 366 -21.73 18.30 6.65
N VAL A 367 -22.33 19.28 5.98
CA VAL A 367 -23.57 19.11 5.23
C VAL A 367 -23.35 19.50 3.77
N PHE A 368 -23.46 18.52 2.87
CA PHE A 368 -23.28 18.69 1.44
C PHE A 368 -24.61 18.94 0.74
N THR A 369 -24.66 19.94 -0.12
CA THR A 369 -25.84 20.29 -0.92
C THR A 369 -25.46 20.27 -2.39
N SER A 370 -26.22 19.49 -3.17
CA SER A 370 -26.13 19.46 -4.64
C SER A 370 -27.32 20.23 -5.25
N PRO A 371 -27.17 20.88 -6.42
CA PRO A 371 -28.28 21.58 -7.08
C PRO A 371 -29.50 20.66 -7.28
N GLY A 372 -30.64 21.08 -6.74
CA GLY A 372 -31.91 20.34 -6.86
C GLY A 372 -32.03 19.10 -5.96
N GLN A 373 -31.11 18.90 -5.01
CA GLN A 373 -31.16 17.80 -4.05
C GLN A 373 -31.29 18.32 -2.62
N ALA A 374 -31.81 17.46 -1.73
CA ALA A 374 -31.81 17.75 -0.31
C ALA A 374 -30.37 17.73 0.25
N PRO A 375 -30.07 18.57 1.26
CA PRO A 375 -28.78 18.51 1.95
C PRO A 375 -28.54 17.13 2.57
N VAL A 376 -27.32 16.62 2.47
CA VAL A 376 -26.89 15.32 2.98
C VAL A 376 -25.76 15.52 3.99
N ARG A 377 -25.92 14.94 5.17
CA ARG A 377 -24.90 14.95 6.23
C ARG A 377 -23.80 13.95 5.90
N ALA A 378 -22.55 14.37 6.05
CA ALA A 378 -21.42 13.45 6.01
C ALA A 378 -21.28 12.70 7.32
N GLU A 379 -20.72 11.50 7.26
CA GLU A 379 -20.15 10.85 8.43
C GLU A 379 -18.79 11.47 8.71
N VAL A 380 -18.57 11.94 9.95
CA VAL A 380 -17.33 12.59 10.38
C VAL A 380 -16.79 11.85 11.60
N ALA A 381 -15.54 11.42 11.55
CA ALA A 381 -14.84 10.77 12.67
C ALA A 381 -13.33 10.97 12.56
N ASP A 382 -12.67 11.19 13.70
CA ASP A 382 -11.20 11.26 13.83
C ASP A 382 -10.51 12.14 12.77
N GLY A 383 -11.05 13.34 12.54
CA GLY A 383 -10.49 14.29 11.57
C GLY A 383 -10.62 13.85 10.11
N THR A 384 -11.53 12.92 9.81
CA THR A 384 -11.86 12.44 8.46
C THR A 384 -13.36 12.46 8.24
N PHE A 385 -13.77 12.45 6.97
CA PHE A 385 -15.17 12.35 6.61
C PHE A 385 -15.40 11.53 5.34
N ALA A 386 -16.62 11.01 5.20
CA ALA A 386 -17.15 10.53 3.94
C ALA A 386 -18.65 10.85 3.82
N VAL A 387 -19.12 11.08 2.60
CA VAL A 387 -20.53 11.33 2.32
C VAL A 387 -20.93 10.60 1.05
N ARG A 388 -22.10 9.96 1.08
CA ARG A 388 -22.71 9.31 -0.08
C ARG A 388 -23.88 10.17 -0.57
N LEU A 389 -23.73 10.71 -1.76
CA LEU A 389 -24.70 11.57 -2.43
C LEU A 389 -25.43 10.76 -3.51
N THR A 390 -26.75 10.93 -3.58
CA THR A 390 -27.60 10.23 -4.55
C THR A 390 -28.40 11.22 -5.37
N GLY A 391 -28.28 11.13 -6.68
CA GLY A 391 -28.97 11.99 -7.63
C GLY A 391 -29.47 11.26 -8.87
N PRO A 392 -30.26 11.93 -9.72
CA PRO A 392 -30.50 11.47 -11.07
C PRO A 392 -29.16 11.28 -11.80
N PRO A 393 -28.95 10.19 -12.57
CA PRO A 393 -27.69 9.94 -13.27
C PRO A 393 -27.25 11.08 -14.19
N THR A 394 -28.20 11.83 -14.77
CA THR A 394 -27.94 12.95 -15.69
C THR A 394 -27.51 14.24 -15.01
N THR A 395 -27.79 14.39 -13.71
CA THR A 395 -27.54 15.63 -12.96
C THR A 395 -26.57 15.41 -11.81
N THR A 396 -25.97 14.23 -11.70
CA THR A 396 -25.03 13.93 -10.62
C THR A 396 -23.75 14.72 -10.89
N PRO A 397 -23.36 15.63 -9.99
CA PRO A 397 -22.19 16.45 -10.25
C PRO A 397 -20.91 15.62 -10.24
N LYS A 398 -19.98 15.97 -11.12
CA LYS A 398 -18.76 15.20 -11.40
C LYS A 398 -17.56 15.73 -10.65
N HIS A 399 -17.61 16.99 -10.20
CA HIS A 399 -16.51 17.63 -9.52
C HIS A 399 -16.92 18.07 -8.10
N PRO A 400 -16.01 17.95 -7.11
CA PRO A 400 -16.27 18.45 -5.75
C PRO A 400 -16.74 19.92 -5.71
N ARG A 401 -16.31 20.74 -6.69
CA ARG A 401 -16.71 22.15 -6.81
C ARG A 401 -18.18 22.38 -7.13
N ASP A 402 -18.87 21.35 -7.61
CA ASP A 402 -20.29 21.44 -7.95
C ASP A 402 -21.20 21.28 -6.71
N PHE A 403 -20.61 20.97 -5.56
CA PHE A 403 -21.32 20.86 -4.28
C PHE A 403 -21.05 22.09 -3.42
N THR A 404 -22.08 22.58 -2.74
CA THR A 404 -21.92 23.51 -1.62
C THR A 404 -21.82 22.71 -0.32
N VAL A 405 -20.96 23.11 0.59
CA VAL A 405 -20.80 22.50 1.90
C VAL A 405 -20.93 23.53 3.01
N ASP A 406 -21.73 23.18 4.00
CA ASP A 406 -21.79 23.86 5.29
C ASP A 406 -20.92 23.07 6.27
N VAL A 407 -19.96 23.75 6.86
CA VAL A 407 -19.04 23.20 7.86
C VAL A 407 -19.43 23.79 9.19
N ASN A 408 -19.89 22.96 10.11
CA ASN A 408 -20.32 23.38 11.43
C ASN A 408 -19.36 22.86 12.49
N ASP A 409 -19.17 23.64 13.55
CA ASP A 409 -18.49 23.18 14.75
C ASP A 409 -19.40 22.23 15.59
N PRO A 410 -18.90 21.65 16.71
CA PRO A 410 -19.71 20.79 17.57
C PRO A 410 -20.94 21.48 18.20
N ASP A 411 -20.96 22.81 18.27
CA ASP A 411 -22.06 23.61 18.81
C ASP A 411 -23.08 24.03 17.72
N GLY A 412 -22.83 23.66 16.46
CA GLY A 412 -23.68 23.97 15.31
C GLY A 412 -23.43 25.35 14.69
N MET A 413 -22.37 26.06 15.08
CA MET A 413 -21.99 27.33 14.46
C MET A 413 -21.32 27.07 13.11
N ILE A 414 -21.75 27.81 12.09
CA ILE A 414 -21.17 27.72 10.74
C ILE A 414 -19.75 28.29 10.76
N LEU A 415 -18.76 27.43 10.57
CA LEU A 415 -17.35 27.77 10.38
C LEU A 415 -17.06 28.17 8.93
N TYR A 416 -17.70 27.51 7.97
CA TYR A 416 -17.51 27.76 6.54
C TYR A 416 -18.79 27.40 5.77
N ARG A 417 -19.09 28.18 4.73
CA ARG A 417 -20.12 27.88 3.73
C ARG A 417 -19.61 28.25 2.35
N GLY A 418 -19.53 27.29 1.45
CA GLY A 418 -19.01 27.53 0.10
C GLY A 418 -18.83 26.25 -0.73
N PRO A 419 -18.15 26.32 -1.89
CA PRO A 419 -17.90 25.16 -2.74
C PRO A 419 -16.99 24.13 -2.05
N ALA A 420 -17.21 22.84 -2.30
CA ALA A 420 -16.46 21.78 -1.62
C ALA A 420 -15.04 21.49 -2.19
N GLY A 421 -14.68 22.08 -3.34
CA GLY A 421 -13.40 21.82 -4.03
C GLY A 421 -12.48 23.03 -4.24
#